data_AF-A0A2K6B845-F1
#
_entry.id   AF-A0A2K6B845-F1
#
_cell.length_a   1.000
_cell.length_b   1.000
_cell.length_c   1.000
_cell.angle_alpha   90.00
_cell.angle_beta   90.00
_cell.angle_gamma   90.00
#
_symmetry.space_group_name_H-M   'P 1'
#
loop_
_entity.id
_entity.type
_entity.pdbx_description
1 polymer ?
#
loop_
_entity_poly.entity_id
_entity_poly.type
_entity_poly.pdbx_seq_one_letter_code
_entity_poly.pdbx_strand_id
1 'polypeptide(L)'
;MTLSDADVQKQIKHMMAFIEQEANEKAEEINAKAEEEFNIEKGWLVQTQRLKIMEYYEKKEKQIEQQKKIQIDDLITDLLNELLEPRIIVHCRKQNFPLVKAAVQKAIPMYKIATKNDVDVQIDQESYLPEDIAGGVEIYNGDRKIKVSNTLESRLDLIAQQMMPEVRGALFGANANRKFLD
;
A
#
# COMPACT_ATOMS: atom_id res chain seq x y z
N MET A 1 33.41 84.28 -11.96
CA MET A 1 32.08 84.04 -12.53
C MET A 1 31.27 83.30 -11.49
N THR A 2 30.26 83.96 -10.91
CA THR A 2 29.30 83.35 -9.97
C THR A 2 28.35 82.46 -10.79
N LEU A 3 28.16 81.19 -10.40
CA LEU A 3 27.17 80.33 -11.04
C LEU A 3 25.79 80.99 -10.97
N SER A 4 25.01 80.89 -12.05
CA SER A 4 23.64 81.42 -12.07
C SER A 4 22.73 80.52 -11.24
N ASP A 5 21.69 81.09 -10.64
CA ASP A 5 20.71 80.35 -9.84
C ASP A 5 20.02 79.22 -10.64
N ALA A 6 19.92 79.39 -11.96
CA ALA A 6 19.42 78.37 -12.88
C ALA A 6 20.36 77.15 -13.00
N ASP A 7 21.68 77.36 -12.94
CA ASP A 7 22.68 76.28 -12.98
C ASP A 7 22.66 75.48 -11.67
N VAL A 8 22.47 76.16 -10.53
CA VAL A 8 22.32 75.52 -9.21
C VAL A 8 21.05 74.67 -9.18
N GLN A 9 19.91 75.19 -9.66
CA GLN A 9 18.67 74.42 -9.77
C GLN A 9 18.80 73.20 -10.68
N LYS A 10 19.55 73.32 -11.78
CA LYS A 10 19.83 72.21 -12.69
C LYS A 10 20.68 71.12 -12.03
N GLN A 11 21.68 71.50 -11.23
CA GLN A 11 22.48 70.56 -10.44
C GLN A 11 21.67 69.84 -9.36
N ILE A 12 20.79 70.55 -8.65
CA ILE A 12 19.90 69.95 -7.64
C ILE A 12 18.97 68.93 -8.30
N LYS A 13 18.34 69.26 -9.43
CA LYS A 13 17.49 68.32 -10.17
C LYS A 13 18.26 67.07 -10.63
N HIS A 14 19.48 67.26 -11.11
CA HIS A 14 20.34 66.14 -11.51
C HIS A 14 20.70 65.24 -10.30
N MET A 15 21.04 65.83 -9.15
CA MET A 15 21.27 65.05 -7.92
C MET A 15 20.02 64.31 -7.45
N MET A 16 18.84 64.93 -7.51
CA MET A 16 17.59 64.26 -7.13
C MET A 16 17.28 63.08 -8.05
N ALA A 17 17.45 63.24 -9.37
CA ALA A 17 17.26 62.16 -10.33
C ALA A 17 18.24 61.00 -10.12
N PHE A 18 19.50 61.29 -9.76
CA PHE A 18 20.49 60.27 -9.43
C PHE A 18 20.09 59.48 -8.17
N ILE A 19 19.64 60.16 -7.11
CA ILE A 19 19.20 59.51 -5.88
C ILE A 19 17.97 58.63 -6.14
N GLU A 20 17.03 59.11 -6.95
CA GLU A 20 15.83 58.36 -7.33
C GLU A 20 16.18 57.13 -8.17
N GLN A 21 17.12 57.26 -9.11
CA GLN A 21 17.61 56.13 -9.90
C GLN A 21 18.32 55.10 -9.01
N GLU A 22 19.22 55.52 -8.13
CA GLU A 22 19.95 54.63 -7.21
C GLU A 22 18.97 53.90 -6.26
N ALA A 23 17.94 54.58 -5.77
CA ALA A 23 16.90 53.97 -4.94
C ALA A 23 16.08 52.92 -5.72
N ASN A 24 15.72 53.21 -6.97
CA ASN A 24 14.99 52.28 -7.83
C ASN A 24 15.83 51.05 -8.20
N GLU A 25 17.08 51.23 -8.61
CA GLU A 25 18.00 50.13 -8.93
C GLU A 25 18.20 49.21 -7.71
N LYS A 26 18.33 49.80 -6.51
CA LYS A 26 18.49 49.02 -5.27
C LYS A 26 17.22 48.28 -4.89
N ALA A 27 16.04 48.86 -5.12
CA ALA A 27 14.77 48.20 -4.91
C ALA A 27 14.58 47.02 -5.86
N GLU A 28 14.96 47.17 -7.14
CA GLU A 28 14.93 46.09 -8.13
C GLU A 28 15.92 44.96 -7.75
N GLU A 29 17.13 45.30 -7.32
CA GLU A 29 18.12 44.30 -6.87
C GLU A 29 17.60 43.50 -5.66
N ILE A 30 16.98 44.16 -4.68
CA ILE A 30 16.39 43.49 -3.51
C ILE A 30 15.26 42.55 -3.95
N ASN A 31 14.37 43.00 -4.84
CA ASN A 31 13.26 42.18 -5.32
C ASN A 31 13.75 40.95 -6.09
N ALA A 32 14.74 41.12 -6.97
CA ALA A 32 15.32 40.01 -7.73
C ALA A 32 15.95 38.96 -6.80
N LYS A 33 16.70 39.40 -5.78
CA LYS A 33 17.28 38.48 -4.78
C LYS A 33 16.22 37.78 -3.94
N ALA A 34 15.19 38.50 -3.51
CA ALA A 34 14.10 37.91 -2.74
C ALA A 34 13.35 36.83 -3.54
N GLU A 35 13.14 37.05 -4.84
CA GLU A 35 12.51 36.06 -5.71
C GLU A 35 13.41 34.84 -5.96
N GLU A 36 14.72 35.04 -6.12
CA GLU A 36 15.68 33.94 -6.23
C GLU A 36 15.71 33.09 -4.96
N GLU A 37 15.86 33.72 -3.79
CA GLU A 37 15.86 33.04 -2.49
C GLU A 37 14.54 32.28 -2.25
N PHE A 38 13.39 32.90 -2.55
CA PHE A 38 12.09 32.25 -2.44
C PHE A 38 12.01 30.98 -3.28
N ASN A 39 12.49 31.04 -4.52
CA ASN A 39 12.48 29.89 -5.43
C ASN A 39 13.41 28.76 -4.95
N ILE A 40 14.58 29.11 -4.39
CA ILE A 40 15.51 28.15 -3.81
C ILE A 40 14.91 27.47 -2.59
N GLU A 41 14.38 28.24 -1.63
CA GLU A 41 13.79 27.69 -0.39
C GLU A 41 12.54 26.84 -0.69
N LYS A 42 11.66 27.33 -1.57
CA LYS A 42 10.50 26.57 -2.03
C LYS A 42 10.92 25.27 -2.69
N GLY A 43 11.95 25.32 -3.55
CA GLY A 43 12.53 24.14 -4.18
C GLY A 43 13.03 23.14 -3.13
N TRP A 44 13.81 23.60 -2.16
CA TRP A 44 14.35 22.77 -1.09
C TRP A 44 13.24 22.13 -0.24
N LEU A 45 12.26 22.92 0.20
CA LEU A 45 11.13 22.43 0.98
C LEU A 45 10.35 21.34 0.23
N VAL A 46 10.06 21.56 -1.06
CA VAL A 46 9.36 20.57 -1.89
C VAL A 46 10.19 19.30 -2.04
N GLN A 47 11.49 19.39 -2.30
CA GLN A 47 12.34 18.20 -2.42
C GLN A 47 12.43 17.42 -1.10
N THR A 48 12.62 18.11 0.03
CA THR A 48 12.63 17.49 1.36
C THR A 48 11.32 16.76 1.65
N GLN A 49 10.18 17.38 1.37
CA GLN A 49 8.88 16.73 1.60
C GLN A 49 8.65 15.56 0.63
N ARG A 50 9.06 15.69 -0.63
CA ARG A 50 9.01 14.57 -1.60
C ARG A 50 9.80 13.36 -1.11
N LEU A 51 11.01 13.56 -0.60
CA LEU A 51 11.83 12.49 -0.03
C LEU A 51 11.13 11.79 1.15
N LYS A 52 10.55 12.57 2.07
CA LYS A 52 9.78 12.02 3.21
C LYS A 52 8.58 11.20 2.75
N ILE A 53 7.85 11.69 1.74
CA ILE A 53 6.71 10.99 1.16
C ILE A 53 7.16 9.67 0.52
N MET A 54 8.24 9.69 -0.27
CA MET A 54 8.79 8.48 -0.89
C MET A 54 9.22 7.44 0.15
N GLU A 55 9.94 7.86 1.19
CA GLU A 55 10.36 6.96 2.28
C GLU A 55 9.16 6.35 3.03
N TYR A 56 8.12 7.15 3.27
CA TYR A 56 6.88 6.67 3.89
C TYR A 56 6.20 5.59 3.04
N TYR A 57 6.07 5.82 1.73
CA TYR A 57 5.45 4.84 0.83
C TYR A 57 6.30 3.59 0.67
N GLU A 58 7.62 3.71 0.60
CA GLU A 58 8.53 2.55 0.54
C GLU A 58 8.40 1.68 1.80
N LYS A 59 8.31 2.30 2.99
CA LYS A 59 8.05 1.58 4.25
C LYS A 59 6.70 0.87 4.24
N LYS A 60 5.64 1.56 3.79
CA LYS A 60 4.29 0.98 3.69
C LYS A 60 4.24 -0.19 2.71
N GLU A 61 4.88 -0.07 1.56
CA GLU A 61 4.93 -1.13 0.55
C GLU A 61 5.62 -2.39 1.11
N LYS A 62 6.78 -2.23 1.76
CA LYS A 62 7.48 -3.34 2.43
C LYS A 62 6.62 -3.99 3.51
N GLN A 63 5.89 -3.20 4.30
CA GLN A 63 5.00 -3.72 5.33
C GLN A 63 3.83 -4.53 4.74
N ILE A 64 3.20 -4.04 3.66
CA ILE A 64 2.12 -4.74 2.97
C ILE A 64 2.63 -6.05 2.37
N GLU A 65 3.81 -6.05 1.75
CA GLU A 65 4.42 -7.24 1.16
C GLU A 65 4.75 -8.30 2.23
N GLN A 66 5.26 -7.86 3.39
CA GLN A 66 5.47 -8.76 4.54
C GLN A 66 4.15 -9.32 5.08
N GLN A 67 3.12 -8.48 5.25
CA GLN A 67 1.81 -8.92 5.72
C GLN A 67 1.17 -9.92 4.76
N LYS A 68 1.25 -9.71 3.45
CA LYS A 68 0.76 -10.66 2.44
C LYS A 68 1.44 -12.03 2.57
N LYS A 69 2.76 -12.04 2.78
CA LYS A 69 3.51 -13.30 2.97
C LYS A 69 3.06 -14.04 4.23
N ILE A 70 2.89 -13.32 5.35
CA ILE A 70 2.40 -13.90 6.61
C ILE A 70 1.00 -14.50 6.41
N GLN A 71 0.10 -13.79 5.76
CA GLN A 71 -1.27 -14.30 5.52
C GLN A 71 -1.29 -15.59 4.68
N ILE A 72 -0.42 -15.72 3.67
CA ILE A 72 -0.33 -16.94 2.86
C ILE A 72 0.33 -18.07 3.67
N ASP A 73 1.38 -17.77 4.44
CA ASP A 73 2.04 -18.73 5.32
C ASP A 73 1.01 -19.34 6.31
N ASP A 74 0.25 -18.49 7.01
CA ASP A 74 -0.78 -18.91 7.97
C ASP A 74 -1.90 -19.73 7.26
N LEU A 75 -2.35 -19.27 6.10
CA LEU A 75 -3.40 -19.93 5.33
C LEU A 75 -3.01 -21.36 4.93
N ILE A 76 -1.75 -21.59 4.51
CA ILE A 76 -1.28 -22.92 4.16
C ILE A 76 -1.13 -23.78 5.41
N THR A 77 -0.61 -23.25 6.51
CA THR A 77 -0.50 -24.02 7.76
C THR A 77 -1.88 -24.46 8.27
N ASP A 78 -2.88 -23.57 8.25
CA ASP A 78 -4.25 -23.90 8.64
C ASP A 78 -4.84 -25.00 7.74
N LEU A 79 -4.66 -24.87 6.43
CA LEU A 79 -5.09 -25.87 5.45
C LEU A 79 -4.47 -27.25 5.69
N LEU A 80 -3.16 -27.32 5.97
CA LEU A 80 -2.49 -28.59 6.28
C LEU A 80 -3.06 -29.23 7.56
N ASN A 81 -3.31 -28.41 8.58
CA ASN A 81 -3.91 -28.84 9.84
C ASN A 81 -5.38 -29.27 9.72
N GLU A 82 -6.11 -28.78 8.72
CA GLU A 82 -7.49 -29.17 8.46
C GLU A 82 -7.59 -30.50 7.72
N LEU A 83 -6.69 -30.76 6.76
CA LEU A 83 -6.74 -31.98 5.95
C LEU A 83 -6.13 -33.21 6.68
N LEU A 84 -5.05 -33.02 7.47
CA LEU A 84 -4.39 -34.08 8.26
C LEU A 84 -4.02 -35.36 7.48
N GLU A 85 -3.72 -35.24 6.18
CA GLU A 85 -3.35 -36.36 5.31
C GLU A 85 -1.83 -36.43 5.11
N PRO A 86 -1.25 -37.63 4.89
CA PRO A 86 0.20 -37.79 4.72
C PRO A 86 0.70 -37.26 3.36
N ARG A 87 -0.17 -37.17 2.36
CA ARG A 87 0.16 -36.64 1.02
C ARG A 87 -0.86 -35.59 0.61
N ILE A 88 -0.37 -34.39 0.33
CA ILE A 88 -1.18 -33.22 0.01
C ILE A 88 -0.69 -32.59 -1.29
N ILE A 89 -1.64 -32.23 -2.15
CA ILE A 89 -1.41 -31.58 -3.43
C ILE A 89 -2.01 -30.17 -3.38
N VAL A 90 -1.18 -29.15 -3.54
CA VAL A 90 -1.55 -27.74 -3.47
C VAL A 90 -1.81 -27.20 -4.87
N HIS A 91 -2.99 -26.61 -5.07
CA HIS A 91 -3.39 -25.89 -6.28
C HIS A 91 -3.43 -24.39 -5.96
N CYS A 92 -2.75 -23.61 -6.79
CA CYS A 92 -2.71 -22.16 -6.66
C CYS A 92 -2.84 -21.51 -8.04
N ARG A 93 -2.99 -20.19 -8.05
CA ARG A 93 -2.93 -19.40 -9.29
C ARG A 93 -1.48 -19.30 -9.78
N LYS A 94 -1.27 -19.30 -11.10
CA LYS A 94 0.08 -19.31 -11.71
C LYS A 94 0.97 -18.16 -11.23
N GLN A 95 0.41 -16.96 -11.04
CA GLN A 95 1.15 -15.78 -10.56
C GLN A 95 1.65 -15.95 -9.11
N ASN A 96 0.97 -16.76 -8.30
CA ASN A 96 1.25 -16.92 -6.86
C ASN A 96 2.21 -18.09 -6.57
N PHE A 97 2.60 -18.86 -7.59
CA PHE A 97 3.45 -20.04 -7.42
C PHE A 97 4.74 -19.77 -6.60
N PRO A 98 5.51 -18.69 -6.84
CA PRO A 98 6.73 -18.43 -6.05
C PRO A 98 6.45 -18.18 -4.56
N LEU A 99 5.35 -17.48 -4.26
CA LEU A 99 4.93 -17.17 -2.90
C LEU A 99 4.46 -18.44 -2.17
N VAL A 100 3.60 -19.23 -2.82
CA VAL A 100 3.08 -20.49 -2.28
C VAL A 100 4.20 -21.49 -2.05
N LYS A 101 5.19 -21.58 -2.95
CA LYS A 101 6.36 -22.43 -2.76
C LYS A 101 7.17 -22.07 -1.51
N ALA A 102 7.40 -20.78 -1.27
CA ALA A 102 8.09 -20.32 -0.08
C ALA A 102 7.28 -20.59 1.19
N ALA A 103 5.96 -20.42 1.13
CA ALA A 103 5.05 -20.66 2.24
C ALA A 103 4.96 -22.15 2.62
N VAL A 104 4.84 -23.05 1.63
CA VAL A 104 4.85 -24.51 1.86
C VAL A 104 6.14 -24.95 2.56
N GLN A 105 7.30 -24.42 2.15
CA GLN A 105 8.58 -24.76 2.76
C GLN A 105 8.66 -24.38 4.25
N LYS A 106 7.99 -23.29 4.64
CA LYS A 106 7.89 -22.87 6.05
C LYS A 106 6.80 -23.64 6.82
N ALA A 107 5.71 -24.00 6.15
CA ALA A 107 4.58 -24.66 6.78
C ALA A 107 4.89 -26.12 7.17
N ILE A 108 5.69 -26.85 6.39
CA ILE A 108 6.07 -28.25 6.69
C ILE A 108 6.69 -28.42 8.08
N PRO A 109 7.73 -27.67 8.50
CA PRO A 109 8.29 -27.82 9.84
C PRO A 109 7.31 -27.41 10.94
N MET A 110 6.49 -26.37 10.71
CA MET A 110 5.46 -25.95 11.67
C MET A 110 4.40 -27.05 11.89
N TYR A 111 3.93 -27.65 10.79
CA TYR A 111 2.99 -28.76 10.81
C TYR A 111 3.57 -29.97 11.55
N LYS A 112 4.83 -30.33 11.27
CA LYS A 112 5.52 -31.45 11.93
C LYS A 112 5.65 -31.23 13.45
N ILE A 113 5.88 -30.00 13.89
CA ILE A 113 5.94 -29.68 15.33
C ILE A 113 4.56 -29.82 15.98
N ALA A 114 3.51 -29.33 15.31
CA ALA A 114 2.14 -29.34 15.84
C ALA A 114 1.52 -30.75 15.89
N THR A 115 1.64 -31.51 14.80
CA THR A 115 0.96 -32.80 14.63
C THR A 115 1.83 -34.01 14.92
N LYS A 116 3.16 -33.83 14.98
CA LYS A 116 4.18 -34.91 15.08
C LYS A 116 4.15 -35.92 13.93
N ASN A 117 3.45 -35.60 12.83
CA ASN A 117 3.36 -36.42 11.64
C ASN A 117 4.20 -35.81 10.51
N ASP A 118 4.76 -36.66 9.66
CA ASP A 118 5.41 -36.24 8.43
C ASP A 118 4.36 -36.06 7.31
N VAL A 119 4.57 -35.05 6.47
CA VAL A 119 3.68 -34.71 5.36
C VAL A 119 4.48 -34.49 4.08
N ASP A 120 4.06 -35.12 2.98
CA ASP A 120 4.55 -34.86 1.62
C ASP A 120 3.63 -33.86 0.93
N VAL A 121 4.12 -32.62 0.76
CA VAL A 121 3.37 -31.53 0.13
C VAL A 121 3.93 -31.24 -1.25
N GLN A 122 3.12 -31.48 -2.28
CA GLN A 122 3.47 -31.24 -3.69
C GLN A 122 2.63 -30.10 -4.25
N ILE A 123 3.22 -29.22 -5.07
CA ILE A 123 2.48 -28.15 -5.74
C ILE A 123 2.21 -28.61 -7.17
N ASP A 124 0.94 -28.60 -7.58
CA ASP A 124 0.55 -28.96 -8.96
C ASP A 124 1.05 -27.89 -9.93
N GLN A 125 1.70 -28.32 -11.01
CA GLN A 125 2.22 -27.45 -12.09
C GLN A 125 1.50 -27.66 -13.41
N GLU A 126 0.57 -28.62 -13.48
CA GLU A 126 -0.22 -28.93 -14.66
C GLU A 126 -1.62 -28.30 -14.53
N SER A 127 -2.17 -28.30 -13.31
CA SER A 127 -3.51 -27.78 -13.00
C SER A 127 -3.42 -26.59 -12.04
N TYR A 128 -3.57 -25.38 -12.58
CA TYR A 128 -3.64 -24.13 -11.81
C TYR A 128 -5.08 -23.67 -11.60
N LEU A 129 -5.29 -22.85 -10.57
CA LEU A 129 -6.56 -22.14 -10.39
C LEU A 129 -6.79 -21.14 -11.55
N PRO A 130 -8.05 -20.95 -11.98
CA PRO A 130 -8.41 -19.95 -12.98
C PRO A 130 -7.89 -18.54 -12.66
N GLU A 131 -7.61 -17.75 -13.70
CA GLU A 131 -7.13 -16.38 -13.54
C GLU A 131 -8.21 -15.40 -13.04
N ASP A 132 -9.47 -15.78 -13.14
CA ASP A 132 -10.59 -14.95 -12.67
C ASP A 132 -10.70 -14.93 -11.14
N ILE A 133 -10.05 -15.89 -10.45
CA ILE A 133 -10.01 -15.98 -9.00
C ILE A 133 -9.06 -14.92 -8.44
N ALA A 134 -9.54 -14.14 -7.47
CA ALA A 134 -8.81 -13.07 -6.81
C ALA A 134 -7.58 -13.61 -6.06
N GLY A 135 -7.71 -14.79 -5.42
CA GLY A 135 -6.59 -15.49 -4.82
C GLY A 135 -6.98 -16.61 -3.86
N GLY A 136 -5.99 -16.99 -3.05
CA GLY A 136 -6.08 -18.13 -2.13
C GLY A 136 -5.57 -19.43 -2.75
N VAL A 137 -5.86 -20.53 -2.08
CA VAL A 137 -5.28 -21.84 -2.35
C VAL A 137 -6.33 -22.92 -2.19
N GLU A 138 -6.29 -23.93 -3.07
CA GLU A 138 -7.03 -25.17 -2.87
C GLU A 138 -6.04 -26.30 -2.57
N ILE A 139 -6.38 -27.18 -1.65
CA ILE A 139 -5.58 -28.38 -1.37
C ILE A 139 -6.40 -29.63 -1.60
N TYR A 140 -5.73 -30.65 -2.10
CA TYR A 140 -6.27 -31.97 -2.37
C TYR A 140 -5.47 -33.01 -1.59
N ASN A 141 -6.13 -34.10 -1.20
CA ASN A 141 -5.40 -35.28 -0.74
C ASN A 141 -4.70 -35.98 -1.91
N GLY A 142 -3.81 -36.94 -1.61
CA GLY A 142 -3.06 -37.70 -2.62
C GLY A 142 -3.94 -38.36 -3.70
N ASP A 143 -5.16 -38.80 -3.33
CA ASP A 143 -6.14 -39.44 -4.22
C ASP A 143 -7.04 -38.44 -4.97
N ARG A 144 -6.90 -37.13 -4.73
CA ARG A 144 -7.76 -36.05 -5.26
C ARG A 144 -9.25 -36.19 -4.95
N LYS A 145 -9.62 -36.97 -3.93
CA LYS A 145 -11.02 -37.16 -3.50
C LYS A 145 -11.48 -36.13 -2.48
N ILE A 146 -10.59 -35.76 -1.56
CA ILE A 146 -10.88 -34.76 -0.53
C ILE A 146 -10.26 -33.45 -1.01
N LYS A 147 -11.09 -32.40 -1.06
CA LYS A 147 -10.70 -31.05 -1.43
C LYS A 147 -11.06 -30.09 -0.30
N VAL A 148 -10.10 -29.27 0.12
CA VAL A 148 -10.36 -28.11 0.97
C VAL A 148 -10.07 -26.86 0.13
N SER A 149 -11.09 -26.04 -0.07
CA SER A 149 -11.00 -24.79 -0.83
C SER A 149 -10.93 -23.61 0.12
N ASN A 150 -9.79 -22.93 0.14
CA ASN A 150 -9.57 -21.72 0.94
C ASN A 150 -9.20 -20.56 0.01
N THR A 151 -10.00 -20.40 -1.05
CA THR A 151 -10.00 -19.22 -1.91
C THR A 151 -10.71 -18.05 -1.20
N LEU A 152 -10.40 -16.82 -1.62
CA LEU A 152 -11.01 -15.64 -1.04
C LEU A 152 -12.53 -15.62 -1.25
N GLU A 153 -12.99 -16.09 -2.39
CA GLU A 153 -14.38 -16.23 -2.79
C GLU A 153 -15.11 -17.23 -1.88
N SER A 154 -14.55 -18.44 -1.68
CA SER A 154 -15.14 -19.45 -0.78
C SER A 154 -15.28 -18.93 0.65
N ARG A 155 -14.26 -18.22 1.15
CA ARG A 155 -14.32 -17.59 2.49
C ARG A 155 -15.38 -16.51 2.55
N LEU A 156 -15.44 -15.65 1.54
CA LEU A 156 -16.42 -14.56 1.47
C LEU A 156 -17.84 -15.10 1.44
N ASP A 157 -18.10 -16.13 0.63
CA ASP A 157 -19.41 -16.76 0.53
C ASP A 157 -19.81 -17.43 1.85
N LEU A 158 -18.89 -18.14 2.51
CA LEU A 158 -19.15 -18.78 3.80
C LEU A 158 -19.49 -17.75 4.89
N ILE A 159 -18.71 -16.66 4.98
CA ILE A 159 -18.98 -15.57 5.93
C ILE A 159 -20.28 -14.85 5.56
N ALA A 160 -20.50 -14.55 4.28
CA ALA A 160 -21.70 -13.88 3.83
C ALA A 160 -22.94 -14.66 4.22
N GLN A 161 -22.97 -15.98 4.00
CA GLN A 161 -24.09 -16.84 4.39
C GLN A 161 -24.38 -16.80 5.91
N GLN A 162 -23.34 -16.80 6.74
CA GLN A 162 -23.47 -16.71 8.19
C GLN A 162 -23.96 -15.33 8.64
N MET A 163 -23.48 -14.27 7.98
CA MET A 163 -23.78 -12.87 8.30
C MET A 163 -25.05 -12.34 7.62
N MET A 164 -25.67 -13.11 6.71
CA MET A 164 -26.90 -12.71 5.99
C MET A 164 -28.01 -12.18 6.91
N PRO A 165 -28.29 -12.75 8.10
CA PRO A 165 -29.31 -12.21 8.99
C PRO A 165 -29.00 -10.78 9.47
N GLU A 166 -27.73 -10.49 9.78
CA GLU A 166 -27.28 -9.17 10.20
C GLU A 166 -27.30 -8.18 9.04
N VAL A 167 -26.81 -8.59 7.87
CA VAL A 167 -26.83 -7.80 6.64
C VAL A 167 -28.27 -7.44 6.27
N ARG A 168 -29.21 -8.39 6.36
CA ARG A 168 -30.64 -8.14 6.14
C ARG A 168 -31.19 -7.12 7.15
N GLY A 169 -30.85 -7.27 8.43
CA GLY A 169 -31.28 -6.33 9.47
C GLY A 169 -30.73 -4.92 9.24
N ALA A 170 -29.48 -4.79 8.82
CA ALA A 170 -28.84 -3.51 8.51
C ALA A 170 -29.44 -2.83 7.26
N LEU A 171 -29.76 -3.60 6.22
CA LEU A 171 -30.28 -3.06 4.96
C LEU A 171 -31.79 -2.77 5.00
N PHE A 172 -32.58 -3.66 5.61
CA PHE A 172 -34.04 -3.63 5.54
C PHE A 172 -34.71 -3.36 6.89
N GLY A 173 -33.93 -3.15 7.95
CA GLY A 173 -34.41 -2.97 9.30
C GLY A 173 -34.78 -4.29 9.99
N ALA A 174 -34.96 -4.23 11.31
CA ALA A 174 -35.36 -5.38 12.12
C ALA A 174 -36.81 -5.79 11.81
N ASN A 175 -37.08 -7.09 11.85
CA ASN A 175 -38.44 -7.60 11.68
C ASN A 175 -39.31 -7.22 12.89
N ALA A 176 -40.29 -6.34 12.68
CA ALA A 176 -41.22 -5.87 13.72
C ALA A 176 -42.00 -7.00 14.42
N ASN A 177 -42.14 -8.16 13.78
CA ASN A 177 -42.85 -9.32 14.33
C ASN A 177 -41.94 -10.30 15.09
N ARG A 178 -40.61 -10.16 15.03
CA ARG A 178 -39.69 -11.03 15.77
C ARG A 178 -39.48 -10.47 17.18
N LYS A 179 -40.09 -11.11 18.18
CA LYS A 179 -40.09 -10.66 19.58
C LYS A 179 -38.98 -11.27 20.45
N PHE A 180 -38.41 -12.40 20.05
CA PHE A 180 -37.40 -13.16 20.80
C PHE A 180 -36.22 -13.54 19.88
N LEU A 181 -35.02 -13.66 20.46
CA LEU A 181 -33.75 -13.95 19.77
C LEU A 181 -33.16 -15.31 20.16
N ASP A 182 -33.90 -16.04 20.99
CA ASP A 182 -33.58 -17.25 21.71
C ASP A 182 -33.75 -18.51 20.84
#